data_AF-A0A9E1ECA9-F1
#
_entry.id   AF-A0A9E1ECA9-F1
#
_cell.length_a   1.000
_cell.length_b   1.000
_cell.length_c   1.000
_cell.angle_alpha   90.00
_cell.angle_beta   90.00
_cell.angle_gamma   90.00
#
_symmetry.space_group_name_H-M   'P 1'
#
loop_
_entity.id
_entity.type
_entity.pdbx_description
1 polymer ?
#
loop_
_entity_poly.entity_id
_entity_poly.type
_entity_poly.pdbx_seq_one_letter_code
_entity_poly.pdbx_strand_id
1 'polypeptide(L)'
;MAVAYVESICGYPYMQKERIAQEFDISPSTVRNRLHEIEEKEHDRYGDYAVIRDGKILLINMLVFLDYMTYRRRLLDKNARKYVPEFSPEKVARMVGWSNRTILEEDMSQ
;
A
#
# COMPACT_ATOMS: atom_id res chain seq x y z
N MET A 1 -27.01 -8.47 27.59
CA MET A 1 -25.58 -8.21 27.30
C MET A 1 -25.47 -8.13 25.79
N ALA A 2 -25.07 -6.98 25.24
CA ALA A 2 -24.83 -6.87 23.81
C ALA A 2 -23.46 -7.52 23.51
N VAL A 3 -23.44 -8.47 22.57
CA VAL A 3 -22.19 -9.05 22.07
C VAL A 3 -21.75 -8.20 20.88
N ALA A 4 -20.56 -7.62 20.97
CA ALA A 4 -19.91 -6.94 19.86
C ALA A 4 -18.67 -7.75 19.47
N TYR A 5 -18.48 -8.00 18.18
CA TYR A 5 -17.26 -8.60 17.66
C TYR A 5 -16.58 -7.65 16.68
N VAL A 6 -15.25 -7.76 16.60
CA VAL A 6 -14.41 -6.96 15.72
C VAL A 6 -13.92 -7.87 14.62
N GLU A 7 -14.27 -7.56 13.38
CA GLU A 7 -13.63 -8.17 12.21
C GLU A 7 -12.46 -7.30 11.78
N SER A 8 -11.29 -7.92 11.69
CA SER A 8 -10.07 -7.31 11.19
C SER A 8 -9.66 -8.00 9.89
N ILE A 9 -9.79 -7.28 8.78
CA ILE A 9 -9.15 -7.70 7.54
C ILE A 9 -7.77 -7.06 7.55
N CYS A 10 -6.72 -7.87 7.64
CA CYS A 10 -5.34 -7.40 7.62
C CYS A 10 -4.59 -8.13 6.52
N GLY A 11 -3.92 -7.38 5.64
CA GLY A 11 -2.89 -7.93 4.75
C GLY A 11 -1.49 -7.78 5.36
N TYR A 12 -0.49 -8.30 4.65
CA TYR A 12 0.91 -8.11 5.06
C TYR A 12 1.36 -6.69 4.69
N PRO A 13 1.71 -5.82 5.67
CA PRO A 13 2.08 -4.43 5.39
C PRO A 13 3.38 -4.32 4.58
N TYR A 14 4.24 -5.33 4.69
CA TYR A 14 5.49 -5.43 3.97
C TYR A 14 5.56 -6.75 3.20
N MET A 15 6.00 -6.71 1.95
CA MET A 15 6.15 -7.89 1.11
C MET A 15 7.48 -7.89 0.36
N GLN A 16 7.99 -9.09 0.06
CA GLN A 16 9.12 -9.28 -0.84
C GLN A 16 8.71 -9.03 -2.30
N LYS A 17 9.66 -8.64 -3.15
CA LYS A 17 9.41 -8.36 -4.56
C LYS A 17 8.82 -9.57 -5.31
N GLU A 18 9.25 -10.78 -4.97
CA GLU A 18 8.79 -12.04 -5.60
C GLU A 18 7.32 -12.26 -5.31
N ARG A 19 6.90 -11.99 -4.07
CA ARG A 19 5.50 -12.12 -3.68
C ARG A 19 4.64 -11.06 -4.35
N ILE A 20 5.09 -9.81 -4.40
CA ILE A 20 4.37 -8.76 -5.12
C ILE A 20 4.21 -9.12 -6.61
N ALA A 21 5.26 -9.64 -7.24
CA ALA A 21 5.20 -10.08 -8.63
C ALA A 21 4.12 -11.16 -8.85
N GLN A 22 4.04 -12.13 -7.94
CA GLN A 22 3.06 -13.22 -7.98
C GLN A 22 1.63 -12.72 -7.73
N GLU A 23 1.39 -11.98 -6.65
CA GLU A 23 0.05 -11.56 -6.21
C GLU A 23 -0.59 -10.56 -7.20
N PHE A 24 0.22 -9.75 -7.89
CA PHE A 24 -0.26 -8.75 -8.84
C PHE A 24 -0.20 -9.22 -10.31
N ASP A 25 0.25 -10.45 -10.56
CA ASP A 25 0.50 -10.99 -11.91
C ASP A 25 1.33 -10.05 -12.79
N ILE A 26 2.43 -9.53 -12.23
CA ILE A 26 3.36 -8.65 -12.92
C ILE A 26 4.78 -9.20 -12.87
N SER A 27 5.56 -8.91 -13.92
CA SER A 27 6.95 -9.38 -13.97
C SER A 27 7.80 -8.84 -12.79
N PRO A 28 8.72 -9.65 -12.22
CA PRO A 28 9.63 -9.20 -11.17
C PRO A 28 10.49 -7.99 -11.57
N SER A 29 10.83 -7.87 -12.86
CA SER A 29 11.53 -6.71 -13.42
C SER A 29 10.68 -5.45 -13.35
N THR A 30 9.36 -5.56 -13.56
CA THR A 30 8.45 -4.43 -13.37
C THR A 30 8.42 -4.00 -11.92
N VAL A 31 8.30 -4.92 -10.96
CA VAL A 31 8.35 -4.61 -9.52
C VAL A 31 9.66 -3.90 -9.17
N ARG A 32 10.80 -4.41 -9.66
CA ARG A 32 12.12 -3.78 -9.46
C ARG A 32 12.17 -2.35 -10.01
N ASN A 33 11.64 -2.12 -11.21
CA ASN A 33 11.62 -0.79 -11.80
C ASN A 33 10.74 0.17 -10.99
N ARG A 34 9.58 -0.28 -10.49
CA ARG A 34 8.71 0.53 -9.62
C ARG A 34 9.41 0.87 -8.31
N LEU A 35 10.09 -0.10 -7.71
CA LEU A 35 10.85 0.10 -6.48
C LEU A 35 11.93 1.16 -6.65
N HIS A 36 12.71 1.08 -7.73
CA HIS A 36 13.74 2.07 -8.02
C HIS A 36 13.17 3.47 -8.23
N GLU A 37 12.01 3.59 -8.89
CA GLU A 37 11.33 4.87 -9.04
C GLU A 37 10.85 5.44 -7.69
N ILE A 38 10.32 4.58 -6.80
CA ILE A 38 9.89 4.97 -5.46
C ILE A 38 11.08 5.49 -4.63
N GLU A 39 12.19 4.75 -4.62
CA GLU A 39 13.37 5.09 -3.81
C GLU A 39 14.08 6.35 -4.30
N GLU A 40 14.30 6.49 -5.61
CA GLU A 40 15.11 7.59 -6.16
C GLU A 40 14.32 8.88 -6.36
N LYS A 41 13.03 8.79 -6.68
CA LYS A 41 12.24 9.95 -7.12
C LYS A 41 11.19 10.39 -6.13
N GLU A 42 10.81 9.51 -5.20
CA GLU A 42 9.66 9.72 -4.32
C GLU A 42 10.03 9.55 -2.83
N HIS A 43 11.32 9.65 -2.48
CA HIS A 43 11.79 9.61 -1.09
C HIS A 43 11.09 10.68 -0.23
N ASP A 44 10.99 11.92 -0.72
CA ASP A 44 10.29 13.02 -0.02
C ASP A 44 8.80 12.72 0.25
N ARG A 45 8.16 11.89 -0.60
CA ARG A 45 6.73 11.56 -0.49
C ARG A 45 6.47 10.41 0.48
N TYR A 46 7.31 9.38 0.44
CA TYR A 46 7.06 8.12 1.14
C TYR A 46 7.92 7.93 2.38
N GLY A 47 9.03 8.66 2.50
CA GLY A 47 9.97 8.59 3.61
C GLY A 47 10.66 7.23 3.75
N ASP A 48 11.32 7.04 4.89
CA ASP A 48 12.19 5.90 5.16
C ASP A 48 11.43 4.57 5.33
N TYR A 49 10.11 4.62 5.52
CA TYR A 49 9.25 3.43 5.65
C TYR A 49 8.77 2.86 4.31
N ALA A 50 9.20 3.42 3.18
CA ALA A 50 8.86 2.91 1.85
C ALA A 50 9.45 1.51 1.60
N VAL A 51 10.72 1.34 1.98
CA VAL A 51 11.50 0.13 1.72
C VAL A 51 12.41 -0.15 2.91
N ILE A 52 12.32 -1.36 3.46
CA ILE A 52 13.26 -1.83 4.49
C ILE A 52 14.32 -2.67 3.80
N ARG A 53 15.58 -2.30 4.02
CA ARG A 53 16.76 -3.01 3.51
C ARG A 53 17.67 -3.42 4.66
N ASP A 54 18.00 -4.71 4.72
CA ASP A 54 19.01 -5.25 5.63
C ASP A 54 19.72 -6.45 4.99
N GLY A 55 20.94 -6.22 4.47
CA GLY A 55 21.70 -7.23 3.75
C GLY A 55 20.94 -7.81 2.56
N LYS A 56 20.45 -9.05 2.70
CA LYS A 56 19.63 -9.74 1.67
C LYS A 56 18.13 -9.51 1.82
N ILE A 57 17.70 -8.89 2.92
CA ILE A 57 16.30 -8.58 3.19
C ILE A 57 15.93 -7.33 2.41
N LEU A 58 14.86 -7.45 1.62
CA LEU A 58 14.22 -6.35 0.92
C LEU A 58 12.72 -6.50 1.11
N LEU A 59 12.13 -5.56 1.83
CA LEU A 59 10.70 -5.52 2.13
C LEU A 59 10.11 -4.21 1.63
N ILE A 60 9.02 -4.30 0.89
CA ILE A 60 8.36 -3.17 0.25
C ILE A 60 7.05 -2.92 1.00
N ASN A 61 6.84 -1.67 1.42
CA ASN A 61 5.59 -1.26 2.05
C ASN A 61 4.45 -1.30 1.02
N MET A 62 3.43 -2.12 1.29
CA MET A 62 2.32 -2.33 0.36
C MET A 62 1.46 -1.09 0.16
N LEU A 63 1.29 -0.25 1.18
CA LEU A 63 0.50 0.99 1.06
C LEU A 63 1.21 1.98 0.14
N VAL A 64 2.54 2.07 0.25
CA VAL A 64 3.38 2.89 -0.64
C VAL A 64 3.32 2.35 -2.07
N PHE A 65 3.47 1.03 -2.24
CA PHE A 65 3.43 0.41 -3.56
C PHE A 65 2.08 0.67 -4.27
N LEU A 66 0.96 0.55 -3.55
CA LEU A 66 -0.38 0.80 -4.09
C LEU A 66 -0.64 2.27 -4.44
N ASP A 67 -0.25 3.21 -3.56
CA ASP A 67 -0.35 4.65 -3.84
C ASP A 67 0.49 5.01 -5.07
N TYR A 68 1.73 4.52 -5.12
CA TYR A 68 2.61 4.75 -6.25
C TYR A 68 2.02 4.19 -7.53
N MET A 69 1.56 2.94 -7.54
CA MET A 69 0.94 2.34 -8.72
C MET A 69 -0.29 3.11 -9.21
N THR A 70 -1.09 3.66 -8.27
CA THR A 70 -2.27 4.49 -8.57
C THR A 70 -1.89 5.80 -9.24
N TYR A 71 -0.85 6.48 -8.74
CA TYR A 71 -0.49 7.83 -9.18
C TYR A 71 0.73 7.92 -10.09
N ARG A 72 1.40 6.79 -10.39
CA ARG A 72 2.70 6.72 -11.10
C ARG A 72 2.77 7.63 -12.32
N ARG A 73 1.77 7.53 -13.22
CA ARG A 73 1.77 8.33 -14.46
C ARG A 73 1.77 9.82 -14.18
N ARG A 74 1.05 10.27 -13.14
CA ARG A 74 0.98 11.67 -12.73
C ARG A 74 2.23 12.10 -11.95
N LEU A 75 2.80 11.22 -11.12
CA LEU A 75 4.04 11.48 -10.39
C LEU A 75 5.24 11.70 -11.33
N LEU A 76 5.28 10.95 -12.44
CA LEU A 76 6.31 11.07 -13.49
C LEU A 76 6.13 12.28 -14.42
N ASP A 77 4.95 12.88 -14.48
CA ASP A 77 4.67 14.06 -15.29
C ASP A 77 4.72 15.33 -14.42
N LYS A 78 5.68 16.21 -14.73
CA LYS A 78 5.90 17.47 -13.99
C LYS A 78 4.65 18.35 -13.88
N ASN A 79 3.84 18.41 -14.93
CA ASN A 79 2.64 19.24 -14.97
C ASN A 79 1.48 18.59 -14.23
N ALA A 80 1.37 17.26 -14.29
CA ALA A 80 0.29 16.51 -13.65
C ALA A 80 0.55 16.26 -12.15
N ARG A 81 1.81 16.29 -11.70
CA ARG A 81 2.21 16.01 -10.31
C ARG A 81 1.50 16.87 -9.27
N LYS A 82 1.25 18.15 -9.58
CA LYS A 82 0.53 19.09 -8.69
C LYS A 82 -0.92 18.68 -8.37
N TYR A 83 -1.49 17.74 -9.13
CA TYR A 83 -2.83 17.20 -8.90
C TYR A 83 -2.81 15.86 -8.15
N VAL A 84 -1.63 15.36 -7.77
CA VAL A 84 -1.51 14.16 -6.93
C VAL A 84 -1.71 14.58 -5.47
N PRO A 85 -2.67 13.97 -4.74
CA PRO A 85 -2.87 14.29 -3.33
C PRO A 85 -1.65 13.87 -2.50
N GLU A 86 -1.50 14.47 -1.33
CA GLU A 86 -0.53 14.01 -0.33
C GLU A 86 -0.76 12.54 0.02
N PHE A 87 0.33 11.82 0.28
CA PHE A 87 0.25 10.40 0.63
C PHE A 87 -0.35 10.25 2.03
N SER A 88 -1.45 9.51 2.13
CA SER A 88 -2.07 9.12 3.41
C SER A 88 -2.18 7.59 3.48
N PRO A 89 -1.32 6.92 4.28
CA PRO A 89 -1.40 5.49 4.49
C PRO A 89 -2.77 5.03 5.00
N GLU A 90 -3.42 5.81 5.86
CA GLU A 90 -4.72 5.50 6.46
C GLU A 90 -5.82 5.45 5.40
N LYS A 91 -5.77 6.37 4.42
CA LYS A 91 -6.71 6.40 3.30
C LYS A 91 -6.53 5.18 2.42
N VAL A 92 -5.28 4.82 2.09
CA VAL A 92 -4.98 3.62 1.27
C VAL A 92 -5.43 2.36 2.00
N ALA A 93 -5.09 2.21 3.28
CA ALA A 93 -5.48 1.08 4.11
C ALA A 93 -7.01 0.91 4.14
N ARG A 94 -7.76 2.00 4.35
CA ARG A 94 -9.23 1.97 4.30
C ARG A 94 -9.77 1.55 2.93
N MET A 95 -9.17 2.02 1.84
CA MET A 95 -9.59 1.67 0.47
C MET A 95 -9.39 0.19 0.15
N VAL A 96 -8.35 -0.44 0.71
CA VAL A 96 -8.09 -1.88 0.52
C VAL A 96 -8.73 -2.77 1.59
N GLY A 97 -9.57 -2.19 2.45
CA GLY A 97 -10.25 -2.92 3.52
C GLY A 97 -9.35 -3.31 4.68
N TRP A 98 -8.14 -2.75 4.80
CA TRP A 98 -7.26 -2.95 5.96
C TRP A 98 -7.73 -2.09 7.14
N SER A 99 -8.87 -2.45 7.70
CA SER A 99 -9.48 -1.74 8.82
C SER A 99 -10.29 -2.68 9.70
N ASN A 100 -10.40 -2.32 10.97
CA ASN A 100 -11.28 -2.99 11.91
C ASN A 100 -12.70 -2.47 11.75
N ARG A 101 -13.67 -3.37 11.60
CA ARG A 101 -15.09 -3.04 11.65
C ARG A 101 -15.70 -3.69 12.89
N THR A 102 -16.29 -2.87 13.74
CA THR A 102 -17.12 -3.37 14.85
C THR A 102 -18.49 -3.70 14.29
N ILE A 103 -18.95 -4.92 14.51
CA ILE A 103 -20.28 -5.38 14.12
C ILE A 103 -21.10 -5.60 15.40
N LEU A 104 -22.31 -5.04 15.41
CA LEU A 104 -23.31 -5.25 16.43
C LEU A 104 -24.31 -6.29 15.90
N GLU A 105 -24.68 -7.30 16.70
CA GLU A 105 -25.57 -8.40 16.26
C GLU A 105 -26.93 -7.93 15.74
N GLU A 106 -27.38 -6.72 16.11
CA GLU A 106 -28.64 -6.12 15.65
C GLU A 106 -28.67 -5.88 14.12
N ASP A 107 -27.49 -5.70 13.49
CA ASP A 107 -27.37 -5.41 12.05
C ASP A 107 -27.54 -6.65 11.15
N MET A 108 -27.57 -7.87 11.72
CA MET A 108 -27.63 -9.14 10.98
C MET A 108 -29.05 -9.73 10.85
N SER A 109 -30.06 -9.03 11.39
CA SER A 109 -31.46 -9.48 11.42
C SER A 109 -32.33 -8.91 10.29
N GLN A 110 -31.72 -8.37 9.22
CA GLN A 110 -32.43 -7.83 8.04
C GLN A 110 -32.16 -8.65 6.78
#